data_AF-A0A4R4E1D2-F1
#
_entry.id   AF-A0A4R4E1D2-F1
#
_cell.length_a   1.000
_cell.length_b   1.000
_cell.length_c   1.000
_cell.angle_alpha   90.00
_cell.angle_beta   90.00
_cell.angle_gamma   90.00
#
_symmetry.space_group_name_H-M   'P 1'
#
loop_
_entity.id
_entity.type
_entity.pdbx_description
1 polymer ?
#
loop_
_entity_poly.entity_id
_entity_poly.type
_entity_poly.pdbx_seq_one_letter_code
_entity_poly.pdbx_strand_id
1 'polypeptide(L)'
;MTEARQTLQDLFDRTPRRHNADNVKEIYGILDAYEDLLQTLEAQPQYEPVIAPFFDALDPIRATVKKSNDPKASKKGKDDLFDEASGALKDNMEELMRLLDSQ
;
A
#
# COMPACT_ATOMS: atom_id res chain seq x y z
N MET A 1 0.41 -21.76 -1.61
CA MET A 1 0.46 -20.31 -1.36
C MET A 1 1.89 -19.86 -1.59
N THR A 2 2.12 -19.09 -2.63
CA THR A 2 3.43 -18.55 -3.03
C THR A 2 3.97 -17.61 -1.96
N GLU A 3 5.30 -17.53 -1.82
CA GLU A 3 5.96 -16.61 -0.87
C GLU A 3 5.48 -15.16 -1.04
N ALA A 4 5.29 -14.72 -2.29
CA ALA A 4 4.72 -13.41 -2.63
C ALA A 4 3.34 -13.14 -1.98
N ARG A 5 2.46 -14.14 -1.99
CA ARG A 5 1.11 -14.01 -1.39
C ARG A 5 1.17 -13.88 0.13
N GLN A 6 2.13 -14.57 0.77
CA GLN A 6 2.35 -14.46 2.21
C GLN A 6 2.94 -13.09 2.57
N THR A 7 3.96 -12.64 1.85
CA THR A 7 4.53 -11.29 2.04
C THR A 7 3.46 -10.22 1.89
N LEU A 8 2.60 -10.32 0.88
CA LEU A 8 1.48 -9.40 0.67
C LEU A 8 0.48 -9.43 1.84
N GLN A 9 0.18 -10.62 2.39
CA GLN A 9 -0.69 -10.75 3.56
C GLN A 9 -0.10 -10.04 4.78
N ASP A 10 1.20 -10.25 5.03
CA ASP A 10 1.88 -9.65 6.17
C ASP A 10 1.88 -8.11 6.07
N LEU A 11 2.09 -7.56 4.87
CA LEU A 11 2.01 -6.11 4.62
C LEU A 11 0.59 -5.56 4.87
N PHE A 12 -0.43 -6.27 4.41
CA PHE A 12 -1.83 -5.89 4.62
C PHE A 12 -2.20 -5.86 6.10
N ASP A 13 -1.80 -6.89 6.86
CA ASP A 13 -2.12 -7.00 8.28
C ASP A 13 -1.37 -5.96 9.13
N ARG A 14 -0.14 -5.60 8.73
CA ARG A 14 0.66 -4.54 9.37
C ARG A 14 0.19 -3.13 9.08
N THR A 15 -0.57 -2.90 8.01
CA THR A 15 -0.95 -1.55 7.59
C THR A 15 -1.80 -0.84 8.67
N PRO A 16 -1.29 0.26 9.26
CA PRO A 16 -1.95 0.99 10.35
C PRO A 16 -3.19 1.76 9.87
N ARG A 17 -4.10 2.14 10.78
CA ARG A 17 -5.31 2.94 10.47
C ARG A 17 -5.43 4.27 11.23
N ARG A 18 -4.48 4.59 12.09
CA ARG A 18 -4.52 5.82 12.91
C ARG A 18 -3.33 6.70 12.63
N HIS A 19 -3.51 8.01 12.60
CA HIS A 19 -2.42 8.92 12.34
C HIS A 19 -1.56 9.13 13.60
N ASN A 20 -0.30 8.72 13.54
CA ASN A 20 0.75 9.14 14.48
C ASN A 20 2.12 9.07 13.79
N ALA A 21 3.16 9.61 14.42
CA ALA A 21 4.48 9.70 13.80
C ALA A 21 5.10 8.33 13.45
N ASP A 22 4.84 7.31 14.27
CA ASP A 22 5.38 5.96 14.05
C ASP A 22 4.61 5.25 12.93
N ASN A 23 3.29 5.40 12.89
CA ASN A 23 2.44 4.85 11.84
C ASN A 23 2.69 5.52 10.48
N VAL A 24 3.02 6.82 10.46
CA VAL A 24 3.43 7.51 9.22
C VAL A 24 4.76 6.94 8.70
N LYS A 25 5.71 6.60 9.58
CA LYS A 25 6.93 5.91 9.13
C LYS A 25 6.65 4.49 8.67
N GLU A 26 5.82 3.75 9.41
CA GLU A 26 5.45 2.38 9.08
C GLU A 26 4.76 2.30 7.72
N ILE A 27 3.80 3.19 7.42
CA ILE A 27 3.12 3.14 6.13
C ILE A 27 4.05 3.42 4.94
N TYR A 28 5.06 4.29 5.12
CA TYR A 28 6.09 4.47 4.09
C TYR A 28 6.94 3.20 3.92
N GLY A 29 7.34 2.55 5.02
CA GLY A 29 8.04 1.27 4.95
C GLY A 29 7.22 0.16 4.29
N ILE A 30 5.91 0.14 4.51
CA ILE A 30 4.99 -0.79 3.84
C ILE A 30 4.87 -0.46 2.34
N LEU A 31 4.75 0.82 1.98
CA LEU A 31 4.70 1.25 0.58
C LEU A 31 5.97 0.84 -0.18
N ASP A 32 7.14 1.05 0.41
CA ASP A 32 8.42 0.67 -0.18
C ASP A 32 8.53 -0.86 -0.33
N ALA A 33 8.20 -1.63 0.73
CA ALA A 33 8.21 -3.09 0.67
C ALA A 33 7.18 -3.67 -0.32
N TYR A 34 6.04 -2.99 -0.49
CA TYR A 34 5.03 -3.35 -1.46
C TYR A 34 5.50 -3.07 -2.89
N GLU A 35 6.15 -1.93 -3.13
CA GLU A 35 6.76 -1.60 -4.41
C GLU A 35 7.85 -2.62 -4.81
N ASP A 36 8.70 -3.04 -3.88
CA ASP A 36 9.70 -4.10 -4.10
C ASP A 36 9.05 -5.44 -4.48
N LEU A 37 7.91 -5.77 -3.86
CA LEU A 37 7.13 -6.95 -4.20
C LEU A 37 6.54 -6.85 -5.60
N LEU A 38 5.99 -5.70 -5.97
CA LEU A 38 5.46 -5.46 -7.32
C LEU A 38 6.56 -5.57 -8.38
N GLN A 39 7.77 -5.07 -8.12
CA GLN A 39 8.92 -5.23 -9.04
C GLN A 39 9.30 -6.70 -9.22
N THR A 40 9.26 -7.48 -8.14
CA THR A 40 9.52 -8.92 -8.19
C THR A 40 8.45 -9.68 -8.99
N LEU A 41 7.19 -9.23 -8.94
CA LEU A 41 6.11 -9.78 -9.74
C LEU A 41 6.21 -9.34 -11.21
N GLU A 42 6.54 -8.08 -11.49
CA GLU A 42 6.73 -7.55 -12.85
C GLU A 42 7.79 -8.34 -13.63
N ALA A 43 8.86 -8.77 -12.95
CA ALA A 43 9.92 -9.58 -13.56
C ALA A 43 9.44 -10.97 -14.05
N GLN A 44 8.22 -11.37 -13.71
CA GLN A 44 7.62 -12.63 -14.13
C GLN A 44 6.69 -12.40 -15.34
N PRO A 45 6.88 -13.12 -16.46
CA PRO A 45 6.12 -12.90 -17.69
C PRO A 45 4.60 -13.00 -17.56
N GLN A 46 4.10 -13.80 -16.60
CA GLN A 46 2.66 -13.95 -16.37
C GLN A 46 2.01 -12.74 -15.68
N TYR A 47 2.79 -11.90 -14.97
CA TYR A 47 2.27 -10.76 -14.20
C TYR A 47 2.59 -9.41 -14.84
N GLU A 48 3.64 -9.31 -15.68
CA GLU A 48 4.01 -8.10 -16.43
C GLU A 48 2.81 -7.32 -17.01
N PRO A 49 1.85 -7.92 -17.77
CA PRO A 49 0.78 -7.15 -18.40
C PRO A 49 -0.29 -6.63 -17.43
N VAL A 50 -0.33 -7.15 -16.20
CA VAL A 50 -1.39 -6.87 -15.22
C VAL A 50 -0.90 -6.13 -13.99
N ILE A 51 0.41 -5.96 -13.81
CA ILE A 51 0.98 -5.34 -12.61
C ILE A 51 1.04 -3.81 -12.65
N ALA A 52 1.13 -3.22 -13.85
CA ALA A 52 1.27 -1.76 -14.01
C ALA A 52 0.24 -0.91 -13.22
N PRO A 53 -1.07 -1.25 -13.19
CA PRO A 53 -2.05 -0.49 -12.42
C PRO A 53 -1.79 -0.45 -10.91
N PHE A 54 -1.11 -1.45 -10.35
CA PHE A 54 -0.77 -1.49 -8.93
C PHE A 54 0.35 -0.51 -8.59
N PHE A 55 1.30 -0.28 -9.49
CA PHE A 55 2.30 0.77 -9.34
C PHE A 55 1.68 2.18 -9.43
N ASP A 56 0.81 2.40 -10.42
CA ASP A 56 0.16 3.70 -10.62
C ASP A 56 -0.67 4.15 -9.39
N ALA A 57 -1.15 3.20 -8.59
CA ALA A 57 -1.88 3.48 -7.37
C ALA A 57 -0.99 3.99 -6.22
N LEU A 58 0.33 3.71 -6.22
CA LEU A 58 1.21 4.07 -5.10
C LEU A 58 1.43 5.58 -4.98
N ASP A 59 1.56 6.29 -6.10
CA ASP A 59 1.78 7.73 -6.14
C ASP A 59 0.67 8.54 -5.45
N PRO A 60 -0.62 8.37 -5.80
CA PRO A 60 -1.70 9.08 -5.12
C PRO A 60 -1.79 8.68 -3.64
N ILE A 61 -1.51 7.42 -3.27
CA ILE A 61 -1.49 6.98 -1.87
C ILE A 61 -0.38 7.70 -1.10
N ARG A 62 0.86 7.71 -1.62
CA ARG A 62 2.01 8.44 -1.04
C ARG A 62 1.69 9.93 -0.88
N ALA A 63 1.01 10.54 -1.87
CA ALA A 63 0.58 11.93 -1.80
C ALA A 63 -0.45 12.17 -0.68
N THR A 64 -1.41 11.25 -0.48
CA THR A 64 -2.39 11.34 0.61
C THR A 64 -1.75 11.16 1.98
N VAL A 65 -0.83 10.20 2.17
CA VAL A 65 -0.01 10.08 3.40
C VAL A 65 0.77 11.37 3.67
N LYS A 66 1.36 11.96 2.63
CA LYS A 66 2.09 13.24 2.79
C LYS A 66 1.17 14.37 3.25
N LYS A 67 -0.05 14.46 2.67
CA LYS A 67 -1.07 15.45 3.07
C LYS A 67 -1.55 15.21 4.50
N SER A 68 -1.67 13.97 4.94
CA SER A 68 -2.08 13.67 6.32
C SER A 68 -1.10 14.22 7.35
N ASN A 69 0.17 14.47 6.98
CA ASN A 69 1.16 15.05 7.87
C ASN A 69 1.28 16.59 7.77
N ASP A 70 0.48 17.26 6.93
CA ASP A 70 0.56 18.72 6.74
C ASP A 70 0.34 19.48 8.07
N PRO A 71 1.22 20.41 8.46
CA PRO A 71 1.07 21.18 9.71
C PRO A 71 -0.22 22.03 9.77
N LYS A 72 -0.83 22.34 8.62
CA LYS A 72 -2.09 23.10 8.52
C LYS A 72 -3.34 22.21 8.66
N ALA A 73 -3.20 20.89 8.56
CA ALA A 73 -4.31 19.97 8.75
C ALA A 73 -4.65 19.84 10.25
N SER A 74 -5.95 19.89 10.55
CA SER A 74 -6.44 19.61 11.91
C SER A 74 -6.14 18.16 12.31
N LYS A 75 -6.07 17.86 13.61
CA LYS A 75 -5.87 16.47 14.08
C LYS A 75 -6.82 15.48 13.41
N LYS A 76 -8.12 15.83 13.36
CA LYS A 76 -9.13 15.02 12.67
C LYS A 76 -8.84 14.88 11.18
N GLY A 77 -8.47 15.98 10.49
CA GLY A 77 -8.13 15.92 9.08
C GLY A 77 -6.91 15.05 8.79
N LYS A 78 -5.90 15.04 9.69
CA LYS A 78 -4.76 14.12 9.60
C LYS A 78 -5.19 12.67 9.75
N ASP A 79 -6.01 12.37 10.76
CA ASP A 79 -6.56 11.03 10.97
C ASP A 79 -7.39 10.56 9.76
N ASP A 80 -8.30 11.39 9.25
CA ASP A 80 -9.17 11.06 8.12
C ASP A 80 -8.36 10.80 6.84
N LEU A 81 -7.38 11.67 6.51
CA LEU A 81 -6.50 11.48 5.34
C LEU A 81 -5.61 10.23 5.49
N PHE A 82 -5.13 9.95 6.70
CA PHE A 82 -4.29 8.78 6.94
C PHE A 82 -5.08 7.49 6.79
N ASP A 83 -6.30 7.44 7.33
CA ASP A 83 -7.19 6.29 7.21
C ASP A 83 -7.59 6.08 5.73
N GLU A 84 -7.84 7.15 4.98
CA GLU A 84 -8.08 7.10 3.53
C GLU A 84 -6.90 6.47 2.78
N ALA A 85 -5.68 6.95 3.01
CA ALA A 85 -4.49 6.40 2.36
C ALA A 85 -4.25 4.92 2.74
N SER A 86 -4.49 4.58 4.00
CA SER A 86 -4.33 3.22 4.52
C SER A 86 -5.38 2.27 3.93
N GLY A 87 -6.62 2.75 3.77
CA GLY A 87 -7.71 2.03 3.10
C GLY A 87 -7.39 1.77 1.63
N ALA A 88 -7.00 2.82 0.89
CA ALA A 88 -6.63 2.69 -0.52
C ALA A 88 -5.46 1.72 -0.75
N LEU A 89 -4.47 1.72 0.14
CA LEU A 89 -3.36 0.75 0.10
C LEU A 89 -3.85 -0.68 0.33
N LYS A 90 -4.71 -0.89 1.33
CA LYS A 90 -5.29 -2.21 1.61
C LYS A 90 -6.15 -2.72 0.47
N ASP A 91 -6.99 -1.88 -0.11
CA ASP A 91 -7.84 -2.24 -1.24
C ASP A 91 -6.99 -2.66 -2.45
N ASN A 92 -5.92 -1.93 -2.73
CA ASN A 92 -4.98 -2.26 -3.80
C ASN A 92 -4.25 -3.59 -3.55
N MET A 93 -3.77 -3.82 -2.32
CA MET A 93 -3.16 -5.10 -1.93
C MET A 93 -4.15 -6.26 -2.02
N GLU A 94 -5.40 -6.07 -1.59
CA GLU A 94 -6.43 -7.11 -1.66
C GLU A 94 -6.75 -7.49 -3.11
N GLU A 95 -6.81 -6.52 -4.01
CA GLU A 95 -6.96 -6.77 -5.44
C GLU A 95 -5.79 -7.59 -5.99
N LEU A 96 -4.54 -7.27 -5.60
CA LEU A 96 -3.38 -8.06 -5.99
C LEU A 96 -3.43 -9.48 -5.40
N MET A 97 -3.87 -9.65 -4.16
CA MET A 97 -4.06 -10.99 -3.57
C MET A 97 -5.02 -11.83 -4.40
N ARG A 98 -6.16 -11.25 -4.81
CA ARG A 98 -7.14 -11.95 -5.67
C ARG A 98 -6.54 -12.32 -7.02
N LEU A 99 -5.71 -11.45 -7.60
CA LEU A 99 -4.97 -11.76 -8.82
C LEU A 99 -4.04 -12.96 -8.61
N LEU A 100 -3.24 -12.95 -7.53
CA LEU A 100 -2.32 -14.05 -7.21
C LEU A 100 -3.03 -15.38 -6.94
N ASP A 101 -4.21 -15.33 -6.32
CA ASP A 101 -5.02 -16.52 -6.03
C ASP A 101 -5.77 -17.05 -7.28
N SER A 102 -5.82 -16.27 -8.36
CA SER A 102 -6.48 -16.63 -9.64
C SER A 102 -5.57 -17.22 -10.71
N GLN A 103 -4.25 -17.23 -10.47
CA GLN A 103 -3.23 -17.83 -11.33
C GLN A 103 -2.88 -19.25 -10.86
#